data_AF-A0AAJ6HRJ5-F1
#
_entry.id   AF-A0AAJ6HRJ5-F1
#
_cell.length_a   1.000
_cell.length_b   1.000
_cell.length_c   1.000
_cell.angle_alpha   90.00
_cell.angle_beta   90.00
_cell.angle_gamma   90.00
#
_symmetry.space_group_name_H-M   'P 1'
#
loop_
_entity.id
_entity.type
_entity.pdbx_description
1 polymer ?
#
loop_
_entity_poly.entity_id
_entity_poly.type
_entity_poly.pdbx_seq_one_letter_code
_entity_poly.pdbx_strand_id
1 'polypeptide(L)'
;MPEALHGVNTIKAGDMTFLLSEVGGGTAVHLTPEAPVAGREAVEELWLDNERDVPTVRNYDRTALLERRWSARTLCGRKWTVMAGGDGGPLTRYSDIAFAPSCRRCLVLMDQHFPQPPARERLGLVAQVAADLVCEYGFAEIHHVPGDQQAALRKAIRALVRRQSGHGSTTMVRDTAVYASCDAVIDQRRDEHNLAAVEALGNALCGGGQPRPVQRPERRISWATLTAGK
;
A
#
# COMPACT_ATOMS: atom_id res chain seq x y z
N MET A 1 24.38 -20.85 31.83
CA MET A 1 24.91 -19.92 30.81
C MET A 1 24.21 -18.59 31.08
N PRO A 2 24.90 -17.50 31.44
CA PRO A 2 24.24 -16.21 31.49
C PRO A 2 23.68 -15.92 30.09
N GLU A 3 22.38 -15.61 30.02
CA GLU A 3 21.76 -15.18 28.76
C GLU A 3 22.52 -13.96 28.24
N ALA A 4 22.85 -13.97 26.94
CA ALA A 4 23.45 -12.80 26.31
C ALA A 4 22.44 -11.65 26.36
N LEU A 5 22.90 -10.47 26.78
CA LEU A 5 22.06 -9.27 26.83
C LEU A 5 21.51 -8.94 25.44
N HIS A 6 20.26 -8.49 25.40
CA HIS A 6 19.58 -8.13 24.16
C HIS A 6 19.95 -6.72 23.71
N GLY A 7 20.18 -6.55 22.41
CA GLY A 7 20.47 -5.25 21.82
C GLY A 7 19.21 -4.42 21.53
N VAL A 8 19.41 -3.39 20.69
CA VAL A 8 18.33 -2.56 20.15
C VAL A 8 17.38 -3.36 19.25
N ASN A 9 16.07 -3.13 19.41
CA ASN A 9 15.02 -3.76 18.62
C ASN A 9 14.93 -3.11 17.23
N THR A 10 15.50 -3.78 16.24
CA THR A 10 15.70 -3.24 14.89
C THR A 10 15.24 -4.21 13.82
N ILE A 11 14.88 -3.67 12.65
CA ILE A 11 14.64 -4.42 11.43
C ILE A 11 15.54 -3.92 10.30
N LYS A 12 15.77 -4.75 9.29
CA LYS A 12 16.49 -4.38 8.06
C LYS A 12 15.54 -4.33 6.88
N ALA A 13 15.70 -3.33 6.03
CA ALA A 13 15.05 -3.27 4.72
C ALA A 13 16.06 -2.76 3.68
N GLY A 14 16.47 -3.65 2.78
CA GLY A 14 17.66 -3.42 1.94
C GLY A 14 18.91 -3.25 2.81
N ASP A 15 19.70 -2.23 2.50
CA ASP A 15 20.91 -1.87 3.26
C ASP A 15 20.63 -0.99 4.48
N MET A 16 19.37 -0.60 4.70
CA MET A 16 19.02 0.30 5.80
C MET A 16 18.57 -0.47 7.03
N THR A 17 19.01 0.01 8.19
CA THR A 17 18.56 -0.48 9.50
C THR A 17 17.59 0.54 10.11
N PHE A 18 16.49 0.03 10.67
CA PHE A 18 15.47 0.84 11.33
C PHE A 18 15.24 0.36 12.76
N LEU A 19 15.16 1.30 13.69
CA LEU A 19 14.66 1.05 15.04
C LEU A 19 13.13 0.96 15.03
N LEU A 20 12.58 0.00 15.76
CA LEU A 20 11.15 -0.03 16.07
C LEU A 20 10.88 0.97 17.20
N SER A 21 10.07 1.97 16.94
CA SER A 21 9.85 3.09 17.86
C SER A 21 8.38 3.31 18.16
N GLU A 22 8.10 3.66 19.40
CA GLU A 22 6.77 4.08 19.86
C GLU A 22 6.65 5.61 19.82
N VAL A 23 5.47 6.09 19.44
CA VAL A 23 5.14 7.53 19.44
C VAL A 23 4.07 7.81 20.48
N GLY A 24 4.06 9.01 21.05
CA GLY A 24 2.95 9.43 21.92
C GLY A 24 1.61 9.45 21.17
N GLY A 25 0.56 8.88 21.78
CA GLY A 25 -0.82 8.99 21.29
C GLY A 25 -1.25 7.95 20.24
N GLY A 26 -0.78 6.70 20.33
CA GLY A 26 -1.28 5.60 19.50
C GLY A 26 -0.56 4.26 19.79
N THR A 27 -1.05 3.18 19.19
CA THR A 27 -0.50 1.81 19.32
C THR A 27 0.34 1.38 18.12
N ALA A 28 0.53 2.28 17.15
CA ALA A 28 1.30 1.97 15.96
C ALA A 28 2.80 1.96 16.27
N VAL A 29 3.50 0.95 15.77
CA VAL A 29 4.95 0.82 15.83
C VAL A 29 5.52 1.47 14.58
N HIS A 30 6.41 2.43 14.78
CA HIS A 30 7.03 3.21 13.72
C HIS A 30 8.45 2.74 13.43
N LEU A 31 8.95 3.14 12.25
CA LEU A 31 10.35 2.92 11.86
C LEU A 31 11.12 4.21 12.08
N THR A 32 12.29 4.13 12.71
CA THR A 32 13.21 5.27 12.85
C THR A 32 14.53 4.93 12.17
N PRO A 33 14.95 5.68 11.15
CA PRO A 33 16.22 5.43 10.47
C PRO A 33 17.40 5.86 11.35
N GLU A 34 18.59 5.39 10.98
CA GLU A 34 19.84 5.92 11.52
C GLU A 34 19.98 7.42 11.18
N ALA A 35 20.56 8.19 12.08
CA ALA A 35 20.84 9.60 11.86
C ALA A 35 22.12 9.74 11.02
N PRO A 36 22.12 10.57 9.96
CA PRO A 36 23.33 10.82 9.18
C PRO A 36 24.39 11.61 9.96
N VAL A 37 23.95 12.47 10.91
CA VAL A 37 24.82 13.27 11.79
C VAL A 37 24.12 13.43 13.14
N ALA A 38 24.81 13.10 14.24
CA ALA A 38 24.37 13.24 15.63
C ALA A 38 22.98 12.63 15.93
N GLY A 39 22.95 11.31 16.17
CA GLY A 39 21.74 10.61 16.56
C GLY A 39 21.29 10.88 18.00
N ARG A 40 20.17 10.25 18.36
CA ARG A 40 19.67 10.08 19.73
C ARG A 40 19.78 8.62 20.15
N GLU A 41 19.76 8.40 21.46
CA GLU A 41 19.69 7.06 22.04
C GLU A 41 18.36 6.38 21.66
N ALA A 42 18.36 5.04 21.64
CA ALA A 42 17.16 4.22 21.47
C ALA A 42 16.18 4.39 22.65
N VAL A 43 16.75 4.63 23.83
CA VAL A 43 16.05 4.82 25.09
C VAL A 43 16.79 5.92 25.86
N GLU A 44 16.07 6.90 26.42
CA GLU A 44 16.70 7.89 27.29
C GLU A 44 17.12 7.24 28.61
N GLU A 45 18.26 7.66 29.18
CA GLU A 45 18.84 7.05 30.38
C GLU A 45 17.87 6.95 31.57
N LEU A 46 17.01 7.95 31.75
CA LEU A 46 15.99 7.98 32.79
C LEU A 46 15.06 6.74 32.78
N TRP A 47 14.79 6.16 31.62
CA TRP A 47 13.95 4.97 31.51
C TRP A 47 14.67 3.70 31.96
N LEU A 48 16.00 3.71 31.93
CA LEU A 48 16.81 2.55 32.29
C LEU A 48 17.01 2.42 33.81
N ASP A 49 16.82 3.52 34.55
CA ASP A 49 16.97 3.53 36.01
C ASP A 49 15.69 3.10 36.75
N ASN A 50 14.64 2.71 36.01
CA ASN A 50 13.35 2.31 36.58
C ASN A 50 13.16 0.77 36.66
N GLU A 51 14.22 0.03 36.99
CA GLU A 51 14.20 -1.44 37.07
C GLU A 51 13.16 -2.01 38.05
N ARG A 52 12.75 -1.22 39.06
CA ARG A 52 11.70 -1.62 40.00
C ARG A 52 10.33 -1.73 39.33
N ASP A 53 10.01 -0.81 38.42
CA ASP A 53 8.75 -0.82 37.70
C ASP A 53 8.80 -1.74 36.46
N VAL A 54 9.99 -1.90 35.86
CA VAL A 54 10.19 -2.68 34.64
C VAL A 54 11.45 -3.55 34.75
N PRO A 55 11.37 -4.72 35.40
CA PRO A 55 12.53 -5.58 35.64
C PRO A 55 13.21 -6.10 34.38
N THR A 56 12.51 -6.09 33.24
CA THR A 56 13.01 -6.56 31.93
C THR A 56 14.10 -5.67 31.33
N VAL A 57 14.23 -4.42 31.80
CA VAL A 57 15.30 -3.51 31.36
C VAL A 57 16.70 -4.12 31.57
N ARG A 58 16.90 -4.89 32.65
CA ARG A 58 18.18 -5.56 32.95
C ARG A 58 18.60 -6.60 31.92
N ASN A 59 17.68 -7.03 31.06
CA ASN A 59 17.95 -8.01 30.02
C ASN A 59 18.59 -7.36 28.79
N TYR A 60 18.67 -6.02 28.74
CA TYR A 60 19.22 -5.29 27.60
C TYR A 60 20.66 -4.84 27.82
N ASP A 61 21.40 -4.74 26.71
CA ASP A 61 22.71 -4.10 26.67
C ASP A 61 22.54 -2.58 26.78
N ARG A 62 22.83 -2.04 27.96
CA ARG A 62 22.72 -0.60 28.27
C ARG A 62 23.58 0.24 27.34
N THR A 63 24.76 -0.23 26.95
CA THR A 63 25.65 0.50 26.03
C THR A 63 25.03 0.59 24.64
N ALA A 64 24.43 -0.49 24.14
CA ALA A 64 23.75 -0.49 22.85
C ALA A 64 22.50 0.42 22.85
N LEU A 65 21.74 0.46 23.94
CA LEU A 65 20.55 1.32 24.04
C LEU A 65 20.89 2.82 24.07
N LEU A 66 22.00 3.18 24.73
CA LEU A 66 22.47 4.55 24.90
C LEU A 66 23.35 5.04 23.74
N GLU A 67 23.61 4.20 22.73
CA GLU A 67 24.33 4.63 21.54
C GLU A 67 23.50 5.66 20.75
N ARG A 68 24.10 6.83 20.47
CA ARG A 68 23.45 7.95 19.78
C ARG A 68 23.43 7.76 18.26
N ARG A 69 22.65 6.77 17.82
CA ARG A 69 22.61 6.32 16.42
C ARG A 69 21.35 6.74 15.66
N TRP A 70 20.25 7.02 16.35
CA TRP A 70 18.93 7.08 15.72
C TRP A 70 18.50 8.50 15.37
N SER A 71 17.74 8.64 14.28
CA SER A 71 17.14 9.93 13.92
C SER A 71 16.17 10.43 14.99
N ALA A 72 16.12 11.75 15.19
CA ALA A 72 15.17 12.38 16.11
C ALA A 72 13.69 12.16 15.71
N ARG A 73 13.43 11.77 14.45
CA ARG A 73 12.10 11.54 13.92
C ARG A 73 12.01 10.18 13.25
N THR A 74 10.82 9.58 13.32
CA THR A 74 10.49 8.37 12.58
C THR A 74 10.52 8.65 11.07
N LEU A 75 10.55 7.60 10.27
CA LEU A 75 10.52 7.63 8.80
C LEU A 75 9.29 8.39 8.28
N CYS A 76 8.14 8.28 8.95
CA CYS A 76 6.95 9.06 8.61
C CYS A 76 6.95 10.49 9.18
N GLY A 77 8.06 10.93 9.76
CA GLY A 77 8.26 12.28 10.28
C GLY A 77 7.62 12.55 11.64
N ARG A 78 7.23 11.54 12.44
CA ARG A 78 6.72 11.78 13.81
C ARG A 78 7.86 11.84 14.82
N LYS A 79 7.69 12.65 15.87
CA LYS A 79 8.53 12.54 17.07
C LYS A 79 8.17 11.23 17.77
N TRP A 80 9.16 10.50 18.23
CA TRP A 80 9.00 9.24 18.95
C TRP A 80 9.52 9.35 20.37
N THR A 81 9.02 8.49 21.25
CA THR A 81 9.29 8.56 22.69
C THR A 81 10.40 7.60 23.06
N VAL A 82 10.22 6.31 22.76
CA VAL A 82 11.13 5.23 23.15
C VAL A 82 11.14 4.13 22.09
N MET A 83 12.18 3.31 22.09
CA MET A 83 12.20 2.04 21.37
C MET A 83 11.07 1.10 21.85
N ALA A 84 10.43 0.38 20.92
CA ALA A 84 9.49 -0.67 21.27
C ALA A 84 10.22 -1.87 21.89
N GLY A 85 9.60 -2.55 22.86
CA GLY A 85 10.19 -3.75 23.47
C GLY A 85 10.45 -4.84 22.42
N GLY A 86 11.53 -5.59 22.58
CA GLY A 86 11.88 -6.73 21.74
C GLY A 86 12.07 -7.99 22.58
N ASP A 87 13.07 -8.80 22.22
CA ASP A 87 13.36 -10.07 22.91
C ASP A 87 13.69 -9.91 24.40
N GLY A 88 14.25 -8.77 24.81
CA GLY A 88 14.52 -8.48 26.22
C GLY A 88 13.27 -8.16 27.05
N GLY A 89 12.10 -8.02 26.41
CA GLY A 89 10.83 -7.66 27.04
C GLY A 89 10.49 -6.17 26.89
N PRO A 90 9.41 -5.69 27.54
CA PRO A 90 9.04 -4.27 27.51
C PRO A 90 10.11 -3.39 28.17
N LEU A 91 10.26 -2.15 27.69
CA LEU A 91 11.20 -1.15 28.23
C LEU A 91 10.53 -0.15 29.18
N THR A 92 9.21 -0.01 29.08
CA THR A 92 8.39 0.81 29.98
C THR A 92 7.14 0.01 30.38
N ARG A 93 6.49 0.38 31.50
CA ARG A 93 5.21 -0.23 31.91
C ARG A 93 4.05 0.05 30.93
N TYR A 94 4.26 0.93 29.96
CA TYR A 94 3.27 1.36 28.97
C TYR A 94 3.62 0.91 27.53
N SER A 95 4.79 0.30 27.34
CA SER A 95 5.26 -0.15 26.03
C SER A 95 4.96 -1.61 25.83
N ASP A 96 4.57 -1.97 24.61
CA ASP A 96 4.39 -3.36 24.22
C ASP A 96 5.66 -3.90 23.54
N ILE A 97 5.75 -5.24 23.47
CA ILE A 97 6.74 -5.89 22.63
C ILE A 97 6.25 -5.85 21.18
N ALA A 98 7.14 -5.47 20.27
CA ALA A 98 6.85 -5.47 18.84
C ALA A 98 8.02 -6.02 18.04
N PHE A 99 7.72 -6.93 17.11
CA PHE A 99 8.70 -7.51 16.18
C PHE A 99 8.54 -6.98 14.75
N ALA A 100 7.53 -6.15 14.51
CA ALA A 100 7.24 -5.60 13.20
C ALA A 100 6.62 -4.18 13.31
N PRO A 101 6.88 -3.31 12.33
CA PRO A 101 6.23 -2.00 12.25
C PRO A 101 4.77 -2.15 11.83
N SER A 102 3.90 -1.30 12.36
CA SER A 102 2.46 -1.27 12.02
C SER A 102 2.01 0.08 11.48
N CYS A 103 2.86 1.11 11.51
CA CYS A 103 2.56 2.40 10.90
C CYS A 103 2.50 2.28 9.37
N ARG A 104 1.29 2.38 8.80
CA ARG A 104 1.05 2.34 7.34
C ARG A 104 1.93 3.30 6.54
N ARG A 105 2.16 4.52 7.04
CA ARG A 105 3.01 5.51 6.35
C ARG A 105 4.49 5.11 6.36
N CYS A 106 4.98 4.54 7.47
CA CYS A 106 6.35 4.02 7.52
C CYS A 106 6.51 2.84 6.56
N LEU A 107 5.55 1.92 6.52
CA LEU A 107 5.57 0.78 5.60
C LEU A 107 5.63 1.20 4.13
N VAL A 108 4.81 2.19 3.72
CA VAL A 108 4.83 2.72 2.34
C VAL A 108 6.15 3.40 2.00
N LEU A 109 6.79 4.07 2.95
CA LEU A 109 8.10 4.71 2.73
C LEU A 109 9.23 3.68 2.70
N MET A 110 9.17 2.67 3.57
CA MET A 110 10.11 1.55 3.60
C MET A 110 10.11 0.78 2.27
N ASP A 111 8.93 0.59 1.66
CA ASP A 111 8.77 -0.07 0.36
C ASP A 111 9.62 0.57 -0.75
N GLN A 112 9.92 1.87 -0.66
CA GLN A 112 10.74 2.59 -1.64
C GLN A 112 12.23 2.18 -1.63
N HIS A 113 12.67 1.50 -0.57
CA HIS A 113 14.03 0.98 -0.46
C HIS A 113 14.21 -0.40 -1.10
N PHE A 114 13.12 -1.03 -1.56
CA PHE A 114 13.20 -2.25 -2.33
C PHE A 114 13.26 -1.93 -3.83
N PRO A 115 14.05 -2.69 -4.62
CA PRO A 115 14.12 -2.49 -6.05
C PRO A 115 12.73 -2.72 -6.66
N GLN A 116 12.31 -1.80 -7.53
CA GLN A 116 11.06 -1.99 -8.25
C GLN A 116 11.17 -3.22 -9.15
N PRO A 117 10.17 -4.12 -9.12
CA PRO A 117 10.17 -5.27 -10.01
C PRO A 117 10.16 -4.77 -11.45
N PRO A 118 10.93 -5.40 -12.36
CA PRO A 118 10.92 -5.01 -13.76
C PRO A 118 9.50 -5.16 -14.32
N ALA A 119 9.07 -4.16 -15.10
CA ALA A 119 7.79 -4.24 -15.78
C ALA A 119 7.82 -5.42 -16.76
N ARG A 120 6.84 -6.32 -16.67
CA ARG A 120 6.70 -7.41 -17.65
C ARG A 120 6.27 -6.82 -18.99
N GLU A 121 6.77 -7.40 -20.07
CA GLU A 121 6.51 -6.97 -21.46
C GLU A 121 5.01 -6.71 -21.75
N ARG A 122 4.14 -7.56 -21.21
CA ARG A 122 2.68 -7.47 -21.42
C ARG A 122 1.98 -6.33 -20.67
N LEU A 123 2.66 -5.64 -19.75
CA LEU A 123 2.04 -4.61 -18.92
C LEU A 123 1.40 -3.51 -19.76
N GLY A 124 2.11 -3.06 -20.80
CA GLY A 124 1.62 -2.02 -21.71
C GLY A 124 0.34 -2.43 -22.43
N LEU A 125 0.31 -3.65 -22.99
CA LEU A 125 -0.86 -4.18 -23.68
C LEU A 125 -2.06 -4.31 -22.74
N VAL A 126 -1.88 -4.94 -21.58
CA VAL A 126 -2.98 -5.13 -20.62
C VAL A 126 -3.52 -3.77 -20.15
N ALA A 127 -2.63 -2.79 -19.92
CA ALA A 127 -3.04 -1.44 -19.54
C ALA A 127 -3.84 -0.76 -20.66
N GLN A 128 -3.45 -0.93 -21.92
CA GLN A 128 -4.14 -0.39 -23.09
C GLN A 128 -5.54 -0.99 -23.23
N VAL A 129 -5.65 -2.32 -23.26
CA VAL A 129 -6.96 -3.02 -23.35
C VAL A 129 -7.87 -2.61 -22.18
N ALA A 130 -7.33 -2.54 -20.96
CA ALA A 130 -8.11 -2.09 -19.80
C ALA A 130 -8.57 -0.63 -19.93
N ALA A 131 -7.71 0.27 -20.43
CA ALA A 131 -8.08 1.66 -20.65
C ALA A 131 -9.17 1.80 -21.72
N ASP A 132 -9.06 1.06 -22.81
CA ASP A 132 -10.05 1.05 -23.89
C ASP A 132 -11.42 0.57 -23.37
N LEU A 133 -11.45 -0.50 -22.57
CA LEU A 133 -12.68 -0.97 -21.90
C LEU A 133 -13.25 0.06 -20.91
N VAL A 134 -12.40 0.78 -20.18
CA VAL A 134 -12.86 1.84 -19.27
C VAL A 134 -13.40 3.05 -20.05
N CYS A 135 -12.79 3.42 -21.17
CA CYS A 135 -13.28 4.51 -22.01
C CYS A 135 -14.53 4.12 -22.79
N GLU A 136 -14.70 2.85 -23.13
CA GLU A 136 -15.89 2.35 -23.81
C GLU A 136 -17.06 2.14 -22.84
N TYR A 137 -16.83 1.49 -21.70
CA TYR A 137 -17.89 1.03 -20.80
C TYR A 137 -17.89 1.67 -19.41
N GLY A 138 -16.90 2.51 -19.10
CA GLY A 138 -16.73 3.12 -17.78
C GLY A 138 -16.08 2.21 -16.74
N PHE A 139 -15.81 0.94 -17.05
CA PHE A 139 -15.33 -0.05 -16.08
C PHE A 139 -14.59 -1.23 -16.73
N ALA A 140 -13.55 -1.74 -16.04
CA ALA A 140 -12.84 -2.97 -16.41
C ALA A 140 -12.37 -3.79 -15.19
N GLU A 141 -12.44 -5.12 -15.30
CA GLU A 141 -11.89 -6.08 -14.34
C GLU A 141 -10.69 -6.82 -14.95
N ILE A 142 -9.54 -6.80 -14.28
CA ILE A 142 -8.33 -7.49 -14.72
C ILE A 142 -7.96 -8.55 -13.69
N HIS A 143 -8.07 -9.83 -14.03
CA HIS A 143 -7.78 -10.94 -13.11
C HIS A 143 -6.37 -11.52 -13.30
N HIS A 144 -5.91 -12.25 -12.28
CA HIS A 144 -4.64 -12.96 -12.25
C HIS A 144 -3.42 -12.05 -12.47
N VAL A 145 -3.52 -10.79 -12.04
CA VAL A 145 -2.41 -9.83 -12.11
C VAL A 145 -1.38 -10.20 -11.04
N PRO A 146 -0.12 -10.49 -11.44
CA PRO A 146 0.96 -10.74 -10.50
C PRO A 146 1.10 -9.57 -9.51
N GLY A 147 1.22 -9.87 -8.22
CA GLY A 147 1.22 -8.86 -7.15
C GLY A 147 2.24 -7.74 -7.37
N ASP A 148 3.43 -8.10 -7.86
CA ASP A 148 4.53 -7.22 -8.22
C ASP A 148 4.20 -6.24 -9.37
N GLN A 149 3.21 -6.57 -10.21
CA GLN A 149 2.80 -5.77 -11.38
C GLN A 149 1.54 -4.93 -11.11
N GLN A 150 0.78 -5.20 -10.04
CA GLN A 150 -0.50 -4.54 -9.78
C GLN A 150 -0.37 -3.01 -9.64
N ALA A 151 0.66 -2.53 -8.92
CA ALA A 151 0.87 -1.09 -8.73
C ALA A 151 1.20 -0.38 -10.05
N ALA A 152 2.10 -0.98 -10.85
CA ALA A 152 2.52 -0.46 -12.14
C ALA A 152 1.36 -0.46 -13.15
N LEU A 153 0.58 -1.55 -13.22
CA LEU A 153 -0.61 -1.65 -14.06
C LEU A 153 -1.64 -0.56 -13.71
N ARG A 154 -1.97 -0.39 -12.42
CA ARG A 154 -2.91 0.64 -11.96
C ARG A 154 -2.46 2.05 -12.32
N LYS A 155 -1.15 2.32 -12.26
CA LYS A 155 -0.60 3.61 -12.68
C LYS A 155 -0.75 3.80 -14.19
N ALA A 156 -0.43 2.78 -14.98
CA ALA A 156 -0.54 2.82 -16.44
C ALA A 156 -1.99 3.01 -16.91
N ILE A 157 -2.96 2.26 -16.35
CA ILE A 157 -4.39 2.41 -16.68
C ILE A 157 -4.86 3.84 -16.40
N ARG A 158 -4.58 4.38 -15.20
CA ARG A 158 -4.99 5.75 -14.85
C ARG A 158 -4.42 6.79 -15.80
N ALA A 159 -3.17 6.64 -16.21
CA ALA A 159 -2.53 7.53 -17.17
C ALA A 159 -3.18 7.45 -18.56
N LEU A 160 -3.46 6.23 -19.05
CA LEU A 160 -4.09 6.01 -20.34
C LEU A 160 -5.54 6.50 -20.38
N VAL A 161 -6.35 6.17 -19.37
CA VAL A 161 -7.74 6.65 -19.28
C VAL A 161 -7.75 8.18 -19.24
N ARG A 162 -6.89 8.82 -18.42
CA ARG A 162 -6.79 10.28 -18.38
C ARG A 162 -6.41 10.88 -19.73
N ARG A 163 -5.54 10.21 -20.49
CA ARG A 163 -5.12 10.64 -21.83
C ARG A 163 -6.24 10.49 -22.87
N GLN A 164 -7.02 9.42 -22.79
CA GLN A 164 -8.05 9.07 -23.78
C GLN A 164 -9.37 9.79 -23.53
N SER A 165 -9.87 9.81 -22.30
CA SER A 165 -11.17 10.40 -21.95
C SER A 165 -11.07 11.83 -21.41
N GLY A 166 -9.88 12.29 -21.02
CA GLY A 166 -9.72 13.57 -20.33
C GLY A 166 -10.22 13.56 -18.88
N HIS A 167 -10.64 12.42 -18.33
CA HIS A 167 -11.18 12.27 -16.98
C HIS A 167 -10.25 11.48 -16.04
N GLY A 168 -10.41 11.68 -14.73
CA GLY A 168 -9.73 10.84 -13.73
C GLY A 168 -10.39 9.46 -13.65
N SER A 169 -9.63 8.45 -13.25
CA SER A 169 -10.14 7.10 -13.01
C SER A 169 -9.70 6.57 -11.65
N THR A 170 -10.57 5.79 -11.02
CA THR A 170 -10.31 5.10 -9.77
C THR A 170 -9.82 3.69 -10.04
N THR A 171 -8.83 3.22 -9.28
CA THR A 171 -8.37 1.82 -9.36
C THR A 171 -8.27 1.19 -7.99
N MET A 172 -8.74 -0.04 -7.85
CA MET A 172 -8.65 -0.84 -6.63
C MET A 172 -8.07 -2.22 -6.91
N VAL A 173 -7.54 -2.86 -5.87
CA VAL A 173 -7.04 -4.22 -5.90
C VAL A 173 -7.85 -5.04 -4.91
N ARG A 174 -8.27 -6.22 -5.34
CA ARG A 174 -8.76 -7.27 -4.43
C ARG A 174 -8.14 -8.59 -4.86
N ASP A 175 -7.40 -9.22 -3.95
CA ASP A 175 -6.66 -10.45 -4.19
C ASP A 175 -5.70 -10.32 -5.41
N THR A 176 -5.99 -11.04 -6.50
CA THR A 176 -5.23 -10.98 -7.76
C THR A 176 -5.92 -10.16 -8.85
N ALA A 177 -7.01 -9.47 -8.51
CA ALA A 177 -7.80 -8.69 -9.44
C ALA A 177 -7.56 -7.19 -9.26
N VAL A 178 -7.39 -6.49 -10.38
CA VAL A 178 -7.37 -5.02 -10.46
C VAL A 178 -8.68 -4.57 -11.10
N TYR A 179 -9.36 -3.63 -10.46
CA TYR A 179 -10.58 -3.01 -10.99
C TYR A 179 -10.27 -1.57 -11.33
N ALA A 180 -10.78 -1.10 -12.47
CA ALA A 180 -10.68 0.28 -12.90
C ALA A 180 -12.06 0.82 -13.25
N SER A 181 -12.37 2.03 -12.79
CA SER A 181 -13.62 2.72 -13.10
C SER A 181 -13.38 4.20 -13.44
N CYS A 182 -14.23 4.75 -14.29
CA CYS A 182 -14.28 6.18 -14.56
C CYS A 182 -15.73 6.66 -14.45
N ASP A 183 -16.05 7.31 -13.33
CA ASP A 183 -17.43 7.71 -13.00
C ASP A 183 -18.02 8.63 -14.08
N ALA A 184 -17.22 9.56 -14.63
CA ALA A 184 -17.66 10.44 -15.72
C ALA A 184 -18.09 9.67 -16.98
N VAL A 185 -17.36 8.60 -17.34
CA VAL A 185 -17.73 7.75 -18.48
C VAL A 185 -18.95 6.90 -18.14
N ILE A 186 -19.06 6.40 -16.91
CA ILE A 186 -20.25 5.68 -16.44
C ILE A 186 -21.49 6.56 -16.53
N ASP A 187 -21.40 7.81 -16.09
CA ASP A 187 -22.51 8.77 -16.12
C ASP A 187 -22.89 9.11 -17.57
N GLN A 188 -21.91 9.40 -18.43
CA GLN A 188 -22.16 9.64 -19.85
C GLN A 188 -22.88 8.46 -20.53
N ARG A 189 -22.42 7.23 -20.26
CA ARG A 189 -23.05 6.01 -20.82
C ARG A 189 -24.42 5.73 -20.23
N ARG A 190 -24.66 6.08 -18.97
CA ARG A 190 -25.98 5.97 -18.34
C ARG A 190 -26.97 6.88 -19.06
N ASP A 191 -26.58 8.10 -19.38
CA ASP A 191 -27.44 9.05 -20.08
C ASP A 191 -27.75 8.58 -21.52
N GLU A 192 -26.75 8.11 -22.26
CA GLU A 192 -26.92 7.52 -23.59
C GLU A 192 -27.84 6.28 -23.57
N HIS A 193 -27.64 5.37 -22.61
CA HIS A 193 -28.47 4.17 -22.49
C HIS A 193 -29.90 4.50 -22.07
N ASN A 194 -30.10 5.52 -21.23
CA ASN A 194 -31.43 6.00 -20.86
C ASN A 194 -32.16 6.60 -22.07
N LEU A 195 -31.47 7.42 -22.89
CA LEU A 195 -32.04 7.97 -24.13
C LEU A 195 -32.41 6.85 -25.11
N ALA A 196 -31.50 5.90 -25.35
CA ALA A 196 -31.74 4.76 -26.22
C ALA A 196 -32.89 3.86 -25.72
N ALA A 197 -33.03 3.68 -24.41
CA ALA A 197 -34.12 2.92 -23.81
C ALA A 197 -35.48 3.65 -23.97
N VAL A 198 -35.51 4.98 -23.82
CA VAL A 198 -36.71 5.78 -24.07
C VAL A 198 -37.12 5.71 -25.55
N GLU A 199 -36.17 5.80 -26.48
CA GLU A 199 -36.44 5.64 -27.92
C GLU A 199 -36.92 4.23 -28.27
N ALA A 200 -36.30 3.20 -27.70
CA ALA A 200 -36.71 1.81 -27.90
C ALA A 200 -38.11 1.55 -27.33
N LEU A 201 -38.45 2.14 -26.19
CA LEU A 201 -39.79 2.07 -25.61
C LEU A 201 -40.81 2.80 -26.51
N GLY A 202 -40.47 3.99 -27.03
CA GLY A 202 -41.29 4.70 -28.00
C GLY A 202 -41.56 3.86 -29.25
N ASN A 203 -40.54 3.22 -29.81
CA ASN A 203 -40.66 2.34 -30.97
C ASN A 203 -41.48 1.07 -30.67
N ALA A 204 -41.32 0.47 -29.48
CA ALA A 204 -42.11 -0.69 -29.07
C ALA A 204 -43.60 -0.35 -28.86
N LEU A 205 -43.88 0.82 -28.29
CA LEU A 205 -45.24 1.32 -28.07
C LEU A 205 -45.92 1.78 -29.37
N CYS A 206 -45.15 2.27 -30.35
CA CYS A 206 -45.67 2.80 -31.62
C CYS A 206 -45.55 1.83 -32.81
N GLY A 207 -44.88 0.68 -32.69
CA GLY A 207 -44.76 -0.29 -33.78
C GLY A 207 -43.89 -1.51 -33.50
N GLY A 208 -44.50 -2.58 -32.96
CA GLY A 208 -44.23 -4.01 -33.26
C GLY A 208 -42.83 -4.62 -33.13
N GLY A 209 -41.80 -3.89 -32.75
CA GLY A 209 -40.43 -4.40 -32.66
C GLY A 209 -40.16 -5.18 -31.38
N GLN A 210 -39.80 -6.46 -31.51
CA GLN A 210 -39.38 -7.29 -30.37
C GLN A 210 -38.05 -6.76 -29.78
N PRO A 211 -37.94 -6.54 -28.46
CA PRO A 211 -36.71 -6.01 -27.86
C PRO A 211 -35.55 -6.98 -28.05
N ARG A 212 -34.44 -6.52 -28.65
CA ARG A 212 -33.21 -7.30 -28.74
C ARG A 212 -32.57 -7.42 -27.35
N PRO A 213 -32.10 -8.61 -26.95
CA PRO A 213 -31.38 -8.77 -25.69
C PRO A 213 -30.06 -7.99 -25.74
N VAL A 214 -29.83 -7.13 -24.74
CA VAL A 214 -28.56 -6.43 -24.56
C VAL A 214 -27.51 -7.46 -24.18
N GLN A 215 -26.62 -7.82 -25.12
CA GLN A 215 -25.42 -8.59 -24.79
C GLN A 215 -24.56 -7.72 -23.88
N ARG A 216 -24.33 -8.15 -22.64
CA ARG A 216 -23.38 -7.48 -21.75
C ARG A 216 -21.98 -7.78 -22.28
N PRO A 217 -21.22 -6.77 -22.71
CA PRO A 217 -19.86 -7.01 -23.19
C PRO A 217 -19.01 -7.58 -22.05
N GLU A 218 -18.06 -8.45 -22.42
CA GLU A 218 -17.17 -9.08 -21.48
C GLU A 218 -16.17 -8.03 -20.95
N ARG A 219 -16.48 -7.45 -19.79
CA ARG A 219 -15.66 -6.42 -19.11
C ARG A 219 -14.51 -7.02 -18.30
N ARG A 220 -14.31 -8.34 -18.44
CA ARG A 220 -13.38 -9.14 -17.67
C ARG A 220 -12.24 -9.58 -18.57
N ILE A 221 -11.03 -9.15 -18.24
CA ILE A 221 -9.82 -9.58 -18.92
C ILE A 221 -8.92 -10.34 -17.95
N SER A 222 -8.16 -11.30 -18.48
CA SER A 222 -7.17 -12.05 -17.70
C SER A 222 -5.77 -11.68 -18.14
N TRP A 223 -4.93 -11.32 -17.17
CA TRP A 223 -3.52 -11.05 -17.39
C TRP A 223 -2.79 -12.25 -18.02
N ALA A 224 -3.26 -13.48 -17.77
CA ALA A 224 -2.63 -14.70 -18.25
C ALA A 224 -2.93 -14.99 -19.74
N THR A 225 -4.12 -14.61 -20.22
CA THR A 225 -4.60 -14.99 -21.57
C THR A 225 -4.35 -13.91 -22.61
N LEU A 226 -4.16 -12.66 -22.20
CA LEU A 226 -3.76 -11.57 -23.11
C LEU A 226 -2.31 -11.78 -23.56
N THR A 227 -2.15 -12.22 -24.80
CA THR A 227 -0.85 -12.31 -25.47
C THR A 227 -0.63 -11.05 -26.30
N ALA A 228 0.53 -10.43 -26.16
CA ALA A 228 1.01 -9.47 -27.15
C ALA A 228 1.29 -10.26 -28.42
N GLY A 229 0.52 -9.99 -29.48
CA GLY A 229 0.80 -10.53 -30.80
C GLY A 229 2.24 -10.17 -31.18
N LYS A 230 2.98 -11.18 -31.67
CA LYS A 230 4.27 -11.00 -32.34
C LYS A 230 4.11 -10.15 -33.60
#